data_AF-A0A6G2V8P7-F1
#
_entry.id   AF-A0A6G2V8P7-F1
#
_cell.length_a   1.000
_cell.length_b   1.000
_cell.length_c   1.000
_cell.angle_alpha   90.00
_cell.angle_beta   90.00
_cell.angle_gamma   90.00
#
_symmetry.space_group_name_H-M   'P 1'
#
loop_
_entity.id
_entity.type
_entity.pdbx_description
1 polymer ?
#
loop_
_entity_poly.entity_id
_entity_poly.type
_entity_poly.pdbx_seq_one_letter_code
_entity_poly.pdbx_strand_id
1 'polypeptide(L)'
;AATPDRPLPDPLAAPSAPNGHEAREREALNDFAVSRGPWLAGVLSDLRRLHGPDGPERVVLAERQSADVARWIALAGLALPDGLAEHLTFTTYTRRPREAAGRVVGVLPEDAEELADPGLRVHLCTG
;
A
#
# COMPACT_ATOMS: atom_id res chain seq x y z
N ALA A 1 -6.06 -3.27 44.93
CA ALA A 1 -4.86 -3.71 44.17
C ALA A 1 -4.27 -2.47 43.52
N ALA A 2 -3.00 -2.17 43.76
CA ALA A 2 -2.32 -1.00 43.19
C ALA A 2 -1.60 -1.40 41.89
N THR A 3 -1.78 -0.62 40.82
CA THR A 3 -1.07 -0.80 39.55
C THR A 3 0.43 -0.56 39.78
N PRO A 4 1.32 -1.47 39.37
CA PRO A 4 2.75 -1.25 39.53
C PRO A 4 3.20 -0.08 38.66
N ASP A 5 3.97 0.83 39.26
CA ASP A 5 4.54 2.01 38.63
C ASP A 5 5.61 1.56 37.61
N ARG A 6 5.25 1.55 36.32
CA ARG A 6 6.15 1.18 35.24
C ARG A 6 6.76 2.47 34.68
N PRO A 7 8.09 2.66 34.75
CA PRO A 7 8.75 3.80 34.13
C PRO A 7 8.41 3.88 32.64
N LEU A 8 8.14 5.08 32.14
CA LEU A 8 7.97 5.30 30.71
C LEU A 8 9.25 4.84 29.98
N PRO A 9 9.16 4.06 28.89
CA PRO A 9 10.33 3.74 28.09
C PRO A 9 10.95 5.03 27.54
N ASP A 10 12.28 5.07 27.48
CA ASP A 10 13.01 6.20 26.89
C ASP A 10 12.50 6.49 25.48
N PRO A 11 12.35 7.78 25.11
CA PRO A 11 11.95 8.14 23.76
C PRO A 11 12.96 7.59 22.74
N LEU A 12 12.42 7.03 21.66
CA LEU A 12 13.24 6.54 20.55
C LEU A 12 14.14 7.67 20.07
N ALA A 13 15.44 7.41 19.98
CA ALA A 13 16.40 8.35 19.43
C ALA A 13 15.94 8.83 18.06
N ALA A 14 16.11 10.13 17.80
CA ALA A 14 15.72 10.72 16.51
C ALA A 14 16.37 9.94 15.35
N PRO A 15 15.64 9.70 14.25
CA PRO A 15 16.19 9.00 13.11
C PRO A 15 17.43 9.73 12.58
N SER A 16 18.45 8.95 12.23
CA SER A 16 19.68 9.45 11.63
C SER A 16 19.39 10.24 10.35
N ALA A 17 20.25 11.20 10.02
CA ALA A 17 20.13 11.99 8.80
C ALA A 17 20.02 11.12 7.53
N PRO A 18 19.35 11.62 6.47
CA PRO A 18 19.23 10.95 5.18
C PRO A 18 20.58 10.43 4.70
N ASN A 19 20.69 9.12 4.51
CA ASN A 19 21.89 8.47 4.01
C ASN A 19 21.72 8.12 2.51
N GLY A 20 22.76 7.58 1.88
CA GLY A 20 22.68 7.15 0.48
C GLY A 20 21.64 6.05 0.20
N HIS A 21 21.10 5.39 1.24
CA HIS A 21 20.04 4.40 1.10
C HIS A 21 18.72 5.05 0.65
N GLU A 22 18.33 6.16 1.27
CA GLU A 22 17.08 6.87 0.94
C GLU A 22 17.08 7.37 -0.52
N ALA A 23 18.22 7.87 -0.99
CA ALA A 23 18.38 8.29 -2.38
C ALA A 23 18.18 7.11 -3.34
N ARG A 24 18.77 5.96 -3.02
CA ARG A 24 18.62 4.72 -3.82
C ARG A 24 17.19 4.18 -3.78
N GLU A 25 16.50 4.26 -2.65
CA GLU A 25 15.09 3.87 -2.55
C GLU A 25 14.18 4.77 -3.37
N ARG A 26 14.45 6.09 -3.38
CA ARG A 26 13.72 7.05 -4.20
C ARG A 26 13.93 6.79 -5.70
N GLU A 27 15.16 6.49 -6.11
CA GLU A 27 15.48 6.11 -7.49
C GLU A 27 14.74 4.81 -7.88
N ALA A 28 14.78 3.79 -7.02
CA ALA A 28 14.06 2.54 -7.26
C ALA A 28 12.52 2.72 -7.34
N LEU A 29 11.95 3.62 -6.54
CA LEU A 29 10.52 3.97 -6.63
C LEU A 29 10.19 4.74 -7.89
N ASN A 30 11.07 5.62 -8.35
CA ASN A 30 10.91 6.32 -9.62
C ASN A 30 10.91 5.34 -10.80
N ASP A 31 11.88 4.43 -10.85
CA ASP A 31 11.98 3.40 -11.89
C ASP A 31 10.74 2.50 -11.90
N PHE A 32 10.24 2.15 -10.71
CA PHE A 32 8.99 1.40 -10.54
C PHE A 32 7.78 2.19 -11.07
N ALA A 33 7.67 3.48 -10.75
CA ALA A 33 6.58 4.32 -11.26
C ALA A 33 6.60 4.42 -12.80
N VAL A 34 7.80 4.51 -13.39
CA VAL A 34 7.98 4.53 -14.85
C VAL A 34 7.55 3.20 -15.47
N SER A 35 8.01 2.06 -14.93
CA SER A 35 7.66 0.74 -15.46
C SER A 35 6.16 0.42 -15.32
N ARG A 36 5.49 1.05 -14.35
CA ARG A 36 4.05 0.92 -14.10
C ARG A 36 3.20 2.07 -14.64
N GLY A 37 3.76 2.91 -15.51
CA GLY A 37 3.09 4.08 -16.09
C GLY A 37 1.65 3.84 -16.58
N PRO A 38 1.35 2.74 -17.31
CA PRO A 38 -0.01 2.46 -17.78
C PRO A 38 -1.08 2.34 -16.68
N TRP A 39 -0.70 1.94 -15.46
CA TRP A 39 -1.61 1.72 -14.33
C TRP A 39 -1.58 2.83 -13.28
N LEU A 40 -0.52 3.64 -13.26
CA LEU A 40 -0.22 4.61 -12.20
C LEU A 40 -1.41 5.53 -11.86
N ALA A 41 -1.99 6.16 -12.87
CA ALA A 41 -3.12 7.08 -12.66
C ALA A 41 -4.37 6.36 -12.13
N GLY A 42 -4.66 5.16 -12.65
CA GLY A 42 -5.82 4.37 -12.22
C GLY A 42 -5.69 3.90 -10.78
N VAL A 43 -4.52 3.32 -10.44
CA VAL A 43 -4.23 2.83 -9.09
C VAL A 43 -4.30 3.96 -8.07
N LEU A 44 -3.58 5.07 -8.28
CA LEU A 44 -3.55 6.18 -7.33
C LEU A 44 -4.93 6.84 -7.16
N SER A 45 -5.70 6.97 -8.25
CA SER A 45 -7.06 7.48 -8.18
C SER A 45 -7.97 6.59 -7.33
N ASP A 46 -7.91 5.28 -7.52
CA ASP A 46 -8.73 4.33 -6.76
C ASP A 46 -8.29 4.23 -5.29
N LEU A 47 -6.99 4.32 -5.00
CA LEU A 47 -6.48 4.43 -3.63
C LEU A 47 -6.96 5.70 -2.93
N ARG A 48 -6.99 6.84 -3.64
CA ARG A 48 -7.57 8.07 -3.10
C ARG A 48 -9.07 7.89 -2.82
N ARG A 49 -9.79 7.26 -3.75
CA ARG A 49 -11.24 7.02 -3.65
C ARG A 49 -11.63 6.12 -2.48
N LEU A 50 -10.74 5.27 -1.95
CA LEU A 50 -11.01 4.51 -0.72
C LEU A 50 -11.52 5.40 0.43
N HIS A 51 -11.10 6.66 0.48
CA HIS A 51 -11.48 7.61 1.54
C HIS A 51 -12.79 8.37 1.25
N GLY A 52 -13.41 8.16 0.09
CA GLY A 52 -14.66 8.81 -0.31
C GLY A 52 -15.90 7.91 -0.13
N PRO A 53 -17.10 8.50 -0.08
CA PRO A 53 -18.36 7.77 0.14
C PRO A 53 -18.71 6.79 -1.00
N ASP A 54 -18.28 7.09 -2.23
CA ASP A 54 -18.49 6.26 -3.43
C ASP A 54 -17.22 5.49 -3.83
N GLY A 55 -16.32 5.27 -2.87
CA GLY A 55 -15.10 4.51 -3.05
C GLY A 55 -15.36 3.01 -3.21
N PRO A 56 -14.43 2.25 -3.80
CA PRO A 56 -14.49 0.81 -3.69
C PRO A 56 -14.35 0.40 -2.22
N GLU A 57 -14.87 -0.76 -1.86
CA GLU A 57 -14.63 -1.31 -0.52
C GLU A 57 -13.13 -1.57 -0.36
N ARG A 58 -12.51 -2.15 -1.39
CA ARG A 58 -11.07 -2.48 -1.42
C ARG A 58 -10.48 -2.30 -2.81
N VAL A 59 -9.20 -1.97 -2.83
CA VAL A 59 -8.35 -1.98 -4.02
C VAL A 59 -7.46 -3.21 -3.96
N VAL A 60 -7.53 -4.04 -4.99
CA VAL A 60 -6.71 -5.25 -5.13
C VAL A 60 -5.63 -4.97 -6.17
N LEU A 61 -4.36 -5.18 -5.78
CA LEU A 61 -3.19 -5.01 -6.62
C LEU A 61 -2.59 -6.38 -6.93
N ALA A 62 -2.63 -6.78 -8.19
CA ALA A 62 -2.04 -8.03 -8.63
C ALA A 62 -0.67 -7.77 -9.26
N GLU A 63 0.37 -8.24 -8.60
CA GLU A 63 1.76 -8.13 -9.00
C GLU A 63 2.45 -9.49 -8.87
N ARG A 64 3.49 -9.72 -9.67
CA ARG A 64 4.25 -10.98 -9.62
C ARG A 64 5.04 -11.14 -8.32
N GLN A 65 5.34 -10.02 -7.64
CA GLN A 65 6.08 -9.98 -6.39
C GLN A 65 5.37 -9.10 -5.37
N SER A 66 5.27 -9.55 -4.12
CA SER A 66 4.70 -8.76 -3.02
C SER A 66 5.49 -7.48 -2.74
N ALA A 67 6.78 -7.45 -3.08
CA ALA A 67 7.62 -6.26 -3.02
C ALA A 67 7.11 -5.15 -3.95
N ASP A 68 6.50 -5.48 -5.09
CA ASP A 68 5.94 -4.49 -6.01
C ASP A 68 4.64 -3.91 -5.47
N VAL A 69 3.83 -4.71 -4.76
CA VAL A 69 2.69 -4.21 -3.97
C VAL A 69 3.16 -3.23 -2.89
N ALA A 70 4.25 -3.54 -2.18
CA ALA A 70 4.83 -2.63 -1.20
C ALA A 70 5.30 -1.31 -1.85
N ARG A 71 5.86 -1.36 -3.06
CA ARG A 71 6.23 -0.15 -3.83
C ARG A 71 5.02 0.68 -4.25
N TRP A 72 3.90 0.05 -4.62
CA TRP A 72 2.64 0.76 -4.84
C TRP A 72 2.16 1.52 -3.60
N ILE A 73 2.26 0.89 -2.42
CA ILE A 73 1.89 1.52 -1.14
C ILE A 73 2.84 2.68 -0.83
N ALA A 74 4.15 2.51 -1.07
CA ALA A 74 5.12 3.59 -0.91
C ALA A 74 4.85 4.77 -1.86
N LEU A 75 4.53 4.50 -3.13
CA LEU A 75 4.12 5.53 -4.09
C LEU A 75 2.85 6.26 -3.64
N ALA A 76 1.86 5.53 -3.11
CA ALA A 76 0.66 6.13 -2.55
C ALA A 76 0.99 7.05 -1.36
N GLY A 77 1.92 6.64 -0.49
CA GLY A 77 2.43 7.48 0.60
C GLY A 77 3.10 8.77 0.15
N LEU A 78 3.65 8.80 -1.07
CA LEU A 78 4.25 10.00 -1.66
C LEU A 78 3.26 10.86 -2.46
N ALA A 79 2.20 10.26 -3.00
CA ALA A 79 1.29 10.90 -3.95
C ALA A 79 -0.04 11.34 -3.34
N LEU A 80 -0.50 10.70 -2.26
CA LEU A 80 -1.73 11.07 -1.59
C LEU A 80 -1.52 12.31 -0.70
N PRO A 81 -2.55 13.14 -0.51
CA PRO A 81 -2.53 14.20 0.49
C PRO A 81 -2.19 13.68 1.89
N ASP A 82 -1.51 14.52 2.68
CA ASP A 82 -1.20 14.26 4.08
C ASP A 82 -2.45 13.84 4.86
N GLY A 83 -2.26 12.93 5.81
CA GLY A 83 -3.36 12.29 6.53
C GLY A 83 -4.00 11.13 5.76
N LEU A 84 -4.19 11.15 4.44
CA LEU A 84 -4.83 10.01 3.76
C LEU A 84 -3.94 8.77 3.70
N ALA A 85 -2.65 8.96 3.45
CA ALA A 85 -1.69 7.85 3.40
C ALA A 85 -1.64 7.07 4.72
N GLU A 86 -1.76 7.77 5.86
CA GLU A 86 -1.72 7.19 7.22
C GLU A 86 -2.92 6.27 7.51
N HIS A 87 -4.04 6.47 6.82
CA HIS A 87 -5.25 5.66 6.98
C HIS A 87 -5.27 4.44 6.05
N LEU A 88 -4.27 4.26 5.19
CA LEU A 88 -4.17 3.08 4.35
C LEU A 88 -3.88 1.84 5.20
N THR A 89 -4.87 0.95 5.28
CA THR A 89 -4.67 -0.40 5.81
C THR A 89 -4.39 -1.36 4.67
N PHE A 90 -3.30 -2.12 4.78
CA PHE A 90 -2.83 -2.95 3.68
C PHE A 90 -2.30 -4.32 4.10
N THR A 91 -2.40 -5.27 3.18
CA THR A 91 -1.57 -6.47 3.16
C THR A 91 -0.87 -6.56 1.81
N THR A 92 0.43 -6.86 1.80
CA THR A 92 1.21 -6.95 0.56
C THR A 92 1.01 -8.28 -0.17
N TYR A 93 0.42 -9.27 0.51
CA TYR A 93 0.05 -10.56 -0.09
C TYR A 93 -1.05 -11.28 0.71
N THR A 94 -1.99 -11.88 0.00
CA THR A 94 -2.92 -12.90 0.50
C THR A 94 -3.46 -13.73 -0.67
N ARG A 95 -3.82 -14.99 -0.41
CA ARG A 95 -4.61 -15.81 -1.37
C ARG A 95 -6.11 -15.64 -1.19
N ARG A 96 -6.54 -14.93 -0.15
CA ARG A 96 -7.95 -14.72 0.20
C ARG A 96 -8.27 -13.23 0.32
N PRO A 97 -8.28 -12.50 -0.80
CA PRO A 97 -8.46 -11.04 -0.78
C PRO A 97 -9.83 -10.60 -0.26
N ARG A 98 -10.86 -11.46 -0.36
CA ARG A 98 -12.18 -11.24 0.23
C ARG A 98 -12.20 -11.32 1.76
N GLU A 99 -11.23 -11.99 2.37
CA GLU A 99 -11.11 -12.12 3.84
C GLU A 99 -10.08 -11.16 4.44
N ALA A 100 -9.40 -10.36 3.61
CA ALA A 100 -8.36 -9.44 4.07
C ALA A 100 -8.95 -8.34 4.96
N ALA A 101 -8.29 -8.09 6.10
CA ALA A 101 -8.67 -7.00 7.00
C ALA A 101 -8.33 -5.60 6.44
N GLY A 102 -7.31 -5.51 5.58
CA GLY A 102 -6.88 -4.27 4.93
C GLY A 102 -7.72 -3.91 3.71
N ARG A 103 -7.77 -2.62 3.39
CA ARG A 103 -8.49 -2.10 2.22
C ARG A 103 -7.64 -2.05 0.95
N VAL A 104 -6.32 -2.12 1.08
CA VAL A 104 -5.39 -2.34 -0.04
C VAL A 104 -4.83 -3.75 0.06
N VAL A 105 -5.04 -4.56 -0.97
CA VAL A 105 -4.78 -6.00 -0.90
C VAL A 105 -3.89 -6.43 -2.05
N GLY A 106 -2.69 -6.90 -1.73
CA GLY A 106 -1.79 -7.55 -2.67
C GLY A 106 -2.18 -9.00 -2.92
N VAL A 107 -2.15 -9.42 -4.18
CA VAL A 107 -2.40 -10.80 -4.61
C VAL A 107 -1.42 -11.17 -5.73
N LEU A 108 -1.28 -12.47 -6.00
CA LEU A 108 -0.63 -12.90 -7.24
C LEU A 108 -1.62 -12.82 -8.42
N PRO A 109 -1.14 -12.74 -9.68
CA PRO A 109 -2.01 -12.62 -10.85
C PRO A 109 -3.03 -13.75 -10.98
N GLU A 110 -2.62 -14.99 -10.69
CA GLU A 110 -3.50 -16.16 -10.71
C GLU A 110 -4.65 -16.08 -9.69
N ASP A 111 -4.43 -15.40 -8.56
CA ASP A 111 -5.46 -15.20 -7.54
C ASP A 111 -6.41 -14.05 -7.92
N ALA A 112 -6.06 -13.24 -8.95
CA ALA A 112 -6.79 -12.06 -9.38
C ALA A 112 -7.78 -12.31 -10.52
N GLU A 113 -7.51 -13.29 -11.39
CA GLU A 113 -8.30 -13.56 -12.61
C GLU A 113 -9.77 -13.91 -12.30
N GLU A 114 -10.05 -14.52 -11.15
CA GLU A 114 -11.40 -14.95 -10.74
C GLU A 114 -12.09 -13.99 -9.75
N LEU A 115 -11.46 -12.86 -9.42
CA LEU A 115 -12.02 -11.85 -8.51
C LEU A 115 -12.99 -10.92 -9.23
N ALA A 116 -14.15 -11.44 -9.56
CA ALA A 116 -15.32 -10.62 -9.89
C ALA A 116 -16.09 -10.29 -8.61
N ASP A 117 -16.12 -9.00 -8.26
CA ASP A 117 -16.94 -8.46 -7.16
C ASP A 117 -17.15 -6.95 -7.37
N PRO A 118 -18.39 -6.43 -7.34
CA PRO A 118 -18.67 -5.00 -7.51
C PRO A 118 -18.02 -4.08 -6.47
N GLY A 119 -17.73 -4.59 -5.26
CA GLY A 119 -17.07 -3.85 -4.19
C GLY A 119 -15.54 -3.82 -4.31
N LEU A 120 -14.97 -4.68 -5.16
CA LEU A 120 -13.53 -4.77 -5.36
C LEU A 120 -13.11 -4.02 -6.62
N ARG A 121 -12.02 -3.26 -6.49
CA ARG A 121 -11.36 -2.65 -7.63
C ARG A 121 -10.02 -3.33 -7.88
N VAL A 122 -9.97 -4.17 -8.91
CA VAL A 122 -8.81 -5.01 -9.24
C VAL A 122 -7.95 -4.32 -10.30
N HIS A 123 -6.64 -4.24 -10.04
CA HIS A 123 -5.61 -3.80 -10.98
C HIS A 123 -4.63 -4.95 -11.26
N LEU A 124 -4.62 -5.44 -12.50
CA LEU A 124 -3.65 -6.41 -12.99
C LEU A 124 -2.42 -5.67 -13.53
N CYS A 125 -1.37 -5.55 -12.71
CA CYS A 125 -0.19 -4.72 -13.00
C CYS A 125 1.02 -5.54 -13.51
N THR A 126 0.78 -6.64 -14.23
CA THR A 126 1.78 -7.68 -14.54
C THR A 126 2.78 -7.36 -15.66
N GLY A 127 2.96 -6.07 -15.98
CA GLY A 127 3.87 -5.56 -17.00
C GLY A 127 5.36 -5.65 -16.66
#